data_AF-A0A2M7SRN3-F1
#
_entry.id   AF-A0A2M7SRN3-F1
#
_cell.length_a   1.000
_cell.length_b   1.000
_cell.length_c   1.000
_cell.angle_alpha   90.00
_cell.angle_beta   90.00
_cell.angle_gamma   90.00
#
_symmetry.space_group_name_H-M   'P 1'
#
loop_
_entity.id
_entity.type
_entity.pdbx_description
1 polymer ?
#
loop_
_entity_poly.entity_id
_entity_poly.type
_entity_poly.pdbx_seq_one_letter_code
_entity_poly.pdbx_strand_id
1 'polypeptide(L)'
;MTLYEFHISRQARKKYQFDENLFSTDGRVVFADYAAARRFADKMTAARGQKGGAAPVPASDINAMGLIDEILHLLVRQYEKQNPGAMARALQWLNEQLGKPPVENTQLKFTNDFPPLPVYRG
;
A
#
# COMPACT_ATOMS: atom_id res chain seq x y z
N MET A 1 -11.59 5.72 -13.61
CA MET A 1 -11.79 5.46 -12.16
C MET A 1 -10.45 4.98 -11.63
N THR A 2 -9.89 5.63 -10.61
CA THR A 2 -8.54 5.32 -10.12
C THR A 2 -8.62 4.19 -9.11
N LEU A 3 -7.96 3.06 -9.39
CA LEU A 3 -7.76 1.97 -8.45
C LEU A 3 -6.57 2.32 -7.54
N TYR A 4 -6.75 2.32 -6.23
CA TYR A 4 -5.65 2.33 -5.27
C TYR A 4 -5.44 0.93 -4.73
N GLU A 5 -4.18 0.59 -4.50
CA GLU A 5 -3.76 -0.69 -3.98
C GLU A 5 -3.12 -0.48 -2.62
N PHE A 6 -3.34 -1.41 -1.70
CA PHE A 6 -2.56 -1.47 -0.48
C PHE A 6 -1.12 -1.82 -0.85
N HIS A 7 -0.22 -0.85 -0.69
CA HIS A 7 1.16 -0.98 -1.14
C HIS A 7 1.95 -1.94 -0.25
N ILE A 8 2.17 -3.16 -0.73
CA ILE A 8 3.03 -4.13 -0.06
C ILE A 8 4.46 -3.97 -0.60
N SER A 9 5.43 -3.82 0.31
CA SER A 9 6.83 -3.72 -0.09
C SER A 9 7.30 -4.95 -0.87
N ARG A 10 8.20 -4.75 -1.82
CA ARG A 10 8.85 -5.82 -2.61
C ARG A 10 9.46 -6.88 -1.70
N GLN A 11 10.09 -6.45 -0.60
CA GLN A 11 10.69 -7.34 0.39
C GLN A 11 9.63 -8.20 1.08
N ALA A 12 8.49 -7.60 1.48
CA ALA A 12 7.40 -8.34 2.10
C ALA A 12 6.76 -9.33 1.13
N ARG A 13 6.51 -8.94 -0.13
CA ARG A 13 6.02 -9.84 -1.19
C ARG A 13 6.94 -11.05 -1.37
N LYS A 14 8.25 -10.83 -1.46
CA LYS A 14 9.25 -11.92 -1.55
C LYS A 14 9.28 -12.80 -0.30
N LYS A 15 9.28 -12.19 0.89
CA LYS A 15 9.42 -12.91 2.17
C LYS A 15 8.21 -13.78 2.49
N TYR A 16 7.00 -13.28 2.25
CA TYR A 16 5.75 -13.96 2.61
C TYR A 16 5.04 -14.59 1.40
N GLN A 17 5.65 -14.51 0.21
CA GLN A 17 5.14 -15.07 -1.05
C GLN A 17 3.71 -14.62 -1.33
N PHE A 18 3.47 -13.30 -1.35
CA PHE A 18 2.15 -12.76 -1.67
C PHE A 18 1.96 -12.68 -3.19
N ASP A 19 1.05 -13.51 -3.72
CA ASP A 19 0.91 -13.75 -5.16
C ASP A 19 -0.14 -12.85 -5.84
N GLU A 20 -0.95 -12.12 -5.07
CA GLU A 20 -2.10 -11.35 -5.56
C GLU A 20 -2.18 -9.95 -4.92
N ASN A 21 -3.04 -9.09 -5.48
CA ASN A 21 -3.50 -7.90 -4.80
C ASN A 21 -4.45 -8.33 -3.68
N LEU A 22 -4.03 -8.15 -2.45
CA LEU A 22 -4.79 -8.54 -1.27
C LEU A 22 -5.85 -7.50 -0.89
N PHE A 23 -5.62 -6.24 -1.26
CA PHE A 23 -6.58 -5.14 -1.11
C PHE A 23 -6.43 -4.19 -2.30
N SER A 24 -7.50 -4.00 -3.06
CA SER A 24 -7.59 -3.00 -4.12
C SER A 24 -8.91 -2.28 -4.00
N THR A 25 -8.88 -0.95 -3.94
CA THR A 25 -10.04 -0.07 -3.78
C THR A 25 -10.20 0.82 -5.00
N ASP A 26 -11.39 0.93 -5.56
CA ASP A 26 -11.73 2.00 -6.52
C ASP A 26 -12.18 3.29 -5.78
N GLY A 27 -12.10 3.26 -4.44
CA GLY A 27 -12.60 4.21 -3.47
C GLY A 27 -14.12 4.37 -3.48
N ARG A 28 -14.83 3.32 -3.88
CA ARG A 28 -16.09 2.91 -3.28
C ARG A 28 -15.77 1.75 -2.34
N VAL A 29 -16.23 1.87 -1.10
CA VAL A 29 -16.00 0.94 0.02
C VAL A 29 -15.83 -0.51 -0.45
N VAL A 30 -14.60 -1.00 -0.41
CA VAL A 30 -14.33 -2.43 -0.52
C VAL A 30 -14.73 -3.04 0.80
N PHE A 31 -15.77 -3.87 0.80
CA PHE A 31 -16.01 -4.77 1.92
C PHE A 31 -14.71 -5.52 2.17
N ALA A 32 -14.16 -5.36 3.39
CA ALA A 32 -13.01 -6.09 3.86
C ALA A 32 -13.07 -7.54 3.37
N ASP A 33 -12.16 -7.93 2.47
CA ASP A 33 -12.01 -9.35 2.13
C ASP A 33 -11.36 -10.01 3.36
N TYR A 34 -12.20 -10.41 4.32
CA TYR A 34 -11.78 -11.09 5.53
C TYR A 34 -10.99 -12.35 5.22
N ALA A 35 -11.30 -13.00 4.09
CA ALA A 35 -10.55 -14.16 3.63
C ALA A 35 -9.16 -13.76 3.13
N ALA A 36 -9.01 -12.63 2.43
CA ALA A 36 -7.69 -12.08 2.07
C ALA A 36 -6.88 -11.70 3.32
N ALA A 37 -7.49 -11.01 4.30
CA ALA A 37 -6.83 -10.67 5.57
C ALA A 37 -6.35 -11.93 6.32
N ARG A 38 -7.17 -12.99 6.33
CA ARG A 38 -6.80 -14.28 6.93
C ARG A 38 -5.67 -14.97 6.17
N ARG A 39 -5.77 -15.10 4.84
CA ARG A 39 -4.70 -15.66 3.99
C ARG A 39 -3.38 -14.89 4.18
N PHE A 40 -3.45 -13.57 4.31
CA PHE A 40 -2.30 -12.72 4.58
C PHE A 40 -1.64 -13.06 5.92
N ALA A 41 -2.44 -13.06 6.98
CA ALA A 41 -2.01 -13.37 8.34
C ALA A 41 -1.44 -14.79 8.45
N ASP A 42 -2.06 -15.77 7.77
CA ASP A 42 -1.61 -17.17 7.74
C ASP A 42 -0.24 -17.29 7.05
N LYS A 43 -0.04 -16.66 5.88
CA LYS A 43 1.26 -16.62 5.18
C LYS A 43 2.36 -15.99 6.05
N MET A 44 2.05 -14.88 6.74
CA MET A 44 3.00 -14.27 7.67
C MET A 44 3.32 -15.16 8.86
N THR A 45 2.29 -15.77 9.47
CA THR A 45 2.41 -16.64 10.63
C THR A 45 3.27 -17.85 10.30
N ALA A 46 3.00 -18.51 9.18
CA ALA A 46 3.78 -19.66 8.71
C ALA A 46 5.27 -19.30 8.52
N ALA A 47 5.55 -18.21 7.80
CA ALA A 47 6.92 -17.76 7.55
C ALA A 47 7.67 -17.33 8.84
N ARG A 48 6.95 -16.78 9.82
CA ARG A 48 7.49 -16.40 11.14
C ARG A 48 7.72 -17.63 12.03
N GLY A 49 6.81 -18.59 12.01
CA GLY A 49 6.90 -19.84 12.77
C GLY A 49 8.12 -20.68 12.39
N GLN A 50 8.46 -20.74 11.10
CA GLN A 50 9.67 -21.42 10.59
C GLN A 50 10.98 -20.89 11.19
N LYS A 51 11.00 -19.68 11.75
CA LYS A 51 12.19 -19.05 12.34
C LYS A 51 12.26 -19.15 13.87
N GLY A 52 11.45 -19.99 14.50
CA GLY A 52 11.55 -20.28 15.94
C GLY A 52 10.45 -19.67 16.82
N GLY A 53 9.20 -19.63 16.36
CA GLY A 53 8.05 -19.57 17.29
C GLY A 53 7.50 -18.19 17.64
N ALA A 54 7.61 -17.19 16.76
CA ALA A 54 6.89 -15.93 16.97
C ALA A 54 5.37 -16.16 17.01
N ALA A 55 4.67 -15.34 17.81
CA ALA A 55 3.22 -15.42 17.94
C ALA A 55 2.50 -15.30 16.57
N PRO A 56 1.37 -16.00 16.38
CA PRO A 56 0.55 -15.85 15.20
C PRO A 56 0.20 -14.39 14.94
N VAL A 57 0.21 -14.00 13.67
CA VAL A 57 -0.29 -12.69 13.24
C VAL A 57 -1.83 -12.75 13.27
N PRO A 58 -2.50 -11.86 14.01
CA PRO A 58 -3.96 -11.82 14.00
C PRO A 58 -4.48 -11.30 12.66
N ALA A 59 -5.45 -12.01 12.07
CA ALA A 59 -6.12 -11.53 10.84
C ALA A 59 -6.89 -10.22 11.07
N SER A 60 -7.35 -9.98 12.31
CA SER A 60 -7.98 -8.72 12.72
C SER A 60 -7.06 -7.52 12.51
N ASP A 61 -5.77 -7.68 12.79
CA ASP A 61 -4.80 -6.58 12.70
C ASP A 61 -4.53 -6.24 11.24
N ILE A 62 -4.40 -7.25 10.38
CA ILE A 62 -4.28 -7.04 8.92
C ILE A 62 -5.52 -6.34 8.38
N ASN A 63 -6.70 -6.76 8.83
CA ASN A 63 -7.95 -6.13 8.42
C ASN A 63 -8.03 -4.67 8.88
N ALA A 64 -7.64 -4.40 10.13
CA ALA A 64 -7.61 -3.04 10.67
C ALA A 64 -6.63 -2.15 9.90
N MET A 65 -5.45 -2.66 9.52
CA MET A 65 -4.50 -1.94 8.68
C MET A 65 -5.11 -1.56 7.32
N GLY A 66 -5.82 -2.48 6.66
CA GLY A 66 -6.50 -2.21 5.39
C GLY A 66 -7.60 -1.15 5.51
N LEU A 67 -8.36 -1.16 6.61
CA LEU A 67 -9.39 -0.15 6.87
C LEU A 67 -8.79 1.23 7.15
N ILE A 68 -7.68 1.31 7.89
CA ILE A 68 -6.98 2.56 8.15
C ILE A 68 -6.47 3.17 6.83
N ASP A 69 -5.86 2.36 5.96
CA ASP A 69 -5.38 2.78 4.65
C ASP A 69 -6.52 3.36 3.78
N GLU A 70 -7.68 2.68 3.75
CA GLU A 70 -8.86 3.15 3.03
C GLU A 70 -9.37 4.49 3.58
N ILE A 71 -9.48 4.63 4.90
CA ILE A 71 -9.93 5.88 5.53
C ILE A 71 -8.98 7.03 5.17
N LEU A 72 -7.66 6.79 5.20
CA LEU A 72 -6.67 7.79 4.82
C LEU A 72 -6.82 8.18 3.34
N HIS A 73 -7.04 7.23 2.44
CA HIS A 73 -7.34 7.51 1.04
C HIS A 73 -8.60 8.36 0.85
N LEU A 74 -9.67 8.06 1.60
CA LEU A 74 -10.91 8.86 1.57
C LEU A 74 -10.68 10.29 2.07
N LEU A 75 -9.90 10.46 3.15
CA LEU A 75 -9.54 11.78 3.68
C LEU A 75 -8.75 12.61 2.66
N VAL A 76 -7.75 12.01 1.99
CA VAL A 76 -6.98 12.69 0.94
C VAL A 76 -7.89 13.07 -0.24
N ARG A 77 -8.74 12.16 -0.72
CA ARG A 77 -9.70 12.46 -1.79
C ARG A 77 -10.66 13.60 -1.42
N GLN A 78 -11.14 13.62 -0.18
CA GLN A 78 -12.02 14.69 0.28
C GLN A 78 -11.27 16.02 0.34
N TYR A 79 -10.02 16.03 0.79
CA TYR A 79 -9.16 17.20 0.76
C TYR A 79 -8.92 17.71 -0.66
N GLU A 80 -8.65 16.81 -1.62
CA GLU A 80 -8.47 17.16 -3.04
C GLU A 80 -9.73 17.76 -3.67
N LYS A 81 -10.93 17.26 -3.32
CA LYS A 81 -12.20 17.85 -3.79
C LYS A 81 -12.37 19.30 -3.31
N GLN A 82 -11.97 19.58 -2.07
CA GLN A 82 -12.03 20.93 -1.50
C GLN A 82 -10.87 21.82 -1.97
N ASN A 83 -9.76 21.21 -2.37
CA ASN A 83 -8.55 21.90 -2.81
C ASN A 83 -8.06 21.38 -4.16
N PRO A 84 -8.79 21.63 -5.28
CA PRO A 84 -8.40 21.13 -6.59
C PRO A 84 -6.97 21.50 -6.95
N GLY A 85 -6.19 20.52 -7.43
CA GLY A 85 -4.78 20.71 -7.82
C GLY A 85 -3.79 20.77 -6.66
N ALA A 86 -4.19 20.45 -5.41
CA ALA A 86 -3.29 20.49 -4.27
C ALA A 86 -2.04 19.62 -4.46
N MET A 87 -2.17 18.38 -4.97
CA MET A 87 -1.01 17.50 -5.19
C MET A 87 -0.09 18.02 -6.30
N ALA A 88 -0.63 18.60 -7.38
CA ALA A 88 0.17 19.20 -8.43
C ALA A 88 0.97 20.40 -7.92
N ARG A 89 0.33 21.27 -7.12
CA ARG A 89 1.01 22.40 -6.47
C ARG A 89 2.08 21.93 -5.49
N ALA A 90 1.80 20.90 -4.70
CA ALA A 90 2.79 20.33 -3.77
C ALA A 90 4.01 19.76 -4.51
N LEU A 91 3.79 19.04 -5.61
CA LEU A 91 4.86 18.52 -6.46
C LEU A 91 5.68 19.65 -7.11
N GLN A 92 5.01 20.69 -7.61
CA GLN A 92 5.68 21.87 -8.15
C GLN A 92 6.56 22.54 -7.08
N TRP A 93 6.02 22.76 -5.89
CA TRP A 93 6.77 23.36 -4.78
C TRP A 93 8.00 22.51 -4.40
N LEU A 94 7.86 21.19 -4.31
CA LEU A 94 9.00 20.30 -4.05
C LEU A 94 10.07 20.40 -5.15
N ASN A 95 9.66 20.47 -6.41
CA ASN A 95 10.59 20.65 -7.54
C ASN A 95 11.31 22.00 -7.50
N GLU A 96 10.64 23.07 -7.06
CA GLU A 96 11.24 24.40 -6.89
C GLU A 96 12.25 24.44 -5.73
N GLN A 97 11.97 23.74 -4.63
CA GLN A 97 12.82 23.75 -3.44
C GLN A 97 14.00 22.79 -3.51
N LEU A 98 13.80 21.60 -4.10
CA LEU A 98 14.78 20.50 -4.07
C LEU A 98 15.36 20.20 -5.46
N GLY A 99 14.80 20.77 -6.52
CA GLY A 99 15.09 20.39 -7.89
C GLY A 99 14.33 19.13 -8.32
N LYS A 100 14.16 18.97 -9.64
CA LYS A 100 13.46 17.81 -10.21
C LYS A 100 14.14 16.46 -9.97
N PRO A 101 15.46 16.29 -10.18
CA PRO A 101 16.07 14.97 -10.12
C PRO A 101 15.94 14.27 -8.75
N PRO A 102 16.14 14.94 -7.59
CA PRO A 102 15.92 14.31 -6.29
C PRO A 102 14.46 13.89 -6.04
N VAL A 103 13.49 14.68 -6.51
CA VAL A 103 12.06 14.38 -6.38
C VAL A 103 11.71 13.16 -7.22
N GLU A 104 12.11 13.14 -8.49
CA GLU A 104 11.89 12.01 -9.41
C GLU A 104 12.58 10.72 -8.90
N ASN A 105 13.83 10.83 -8.42
CA ASN A 105 14.55 9.69 -7.82
C ASN A 105 13.83 9.14 -6.59
N THR A 106 13.21 10.01 -5.79
CA THR A 106 12.43 9.58 -4.61
C THR A 106 11.17 8.83 -5.05
N GLN A 107 10.45 9.33 -6.05
CA GLN A 107 9.26 8.64 -6.61
C GLN A 107 9.63 7.29 -7.22
N LEU A 108 10.73 7.21 -7.96
CA LEU A 108 11.27 5.96 -8.51
C LEU A 108 11.66 4.98 -7.41
N LYS A 109 12.36 5.45 -6.37
CA LYS A 109 12.74 4.62 -5.22
C LYS A 109 11.50 4.07 -4.50
N PHE A 110 10.51 4.92 -4.25
CA PHE A 110 9.24 4.49 -3.66
C PHE A 110 8.57 3.39 -4.51
N THR A 111 8.48 3.58 -5.82
CA THR A 111 7.89 2.60 -6.75
C THR A 111 8.70 1.30 -6.80
N ASN A 112 10.03 1.38 -6.68
CA ASN A 112 10.89 0.20 -6.63
C ASN A 112 10.70 -0.62 -5.34
N ASP A 113 10.56 0.08 -4.21
CA ASP A 113 10.42 -0.51 -2.88
C ASP A 113 8.99 -1.00 -2.62
N PHE A 114 7.98 -0.32 -3.16
CA PHE A 114 6.56 -0.61 -3.04
C PHE A 114 5.88 -0.69 -4.42
N PRO A 115 6.26 -1.67 -5.25
CA PRO A 115 5.76 -1.75 -6.61
C PRO A 115 4.27 -2.11 -6.63
N PRO A 116 3.46 -1.45 -7.47
CA PRO A 116 2.14 -1.97 -7.81
C PRO A 116 2.29 -3.34 -8.49
N LEU A 117 1.25 -4.17 -8.45
CA LEU A 117 1.36 -5.57 -8.87
C LEU A 117 1.90 -5.77 -10.29
N PRO A 118 1.50 -4.98 -11.32
CA PRO A 118 2.07 -5.10 -12.66
C PRO A 118 3.59 -4.87 -12.68
N VAL A 119 4.09 -3.84 -11.98
CA VAL A 119 5.53 -3.52 -11.90
C VAL A 119 6.30 -4.59 -11.12
N TYR A 120 5.67 -5.22 -10.13
CA TYR A 120 6.31 -6.32 -9.40
C TYR A 120 6.51 -7.57 -10.26
N ARG A 121 5.56 -7.88 -11.15
CA ARG A 121 5.55 -9.08 -11.99
C ARG A 121 6.45 -9.01 -13.23
N GLY A 122 6.85 -7.80 -13.64
CA GLY A 122 7.66 -7.58 -14.85
C GLY A 122 6.77 -7.24 -16.03
#